data_AF-W7QHI5-F1
#
_entry.id   AF-W7QHI5-F1
#
_cell.length_a   1.000
_cell.length_b   1.000
_cell.length_c   1.000
_cell.angle_alpha   90.00
_cell.angle_beta   90.00
_cell.angle_gamma   90.00
#
_symmetry.space_group_name_H-M   'P 1'
#
loop_
_entity.id
_entity.type
_entity.pdbx_description
1 polymer ?
#
loop_
_entity_poly.entity_id
_entity_poly.type
_entity_poly.pdbx_seq_one_letter_code
_entity_poly.pdbx_strand_id
1 'polypeptide(L)'
;MPLSTLLDWRLHALVILVSLFSEFIGIQQIPMGPGSLLLLPLFYAFILGVLLNPNVTRTAAKVFPNRISVAAGPLILLSIMPFIARFGSTIGPAIEDLIDAGPALILQELGNLGTMLIALPVAVLVFKMGREAIGATYSIAREPNIAVISDKYGLKGPEGIGVMGTYVVGTMFGTLWFALMAGYLASLDILDPRALAMACGVGSGSMVAACSAAIAGTLPEMRDELLAFAGASNLMTYATGLYLTLFIALPIAEKLYTLLKGKRKAMPVGAQVAASAGSDDSDIPAEPRPEQELGKTAI
;
A
#
# COMPACT_ATOMS: atom_id res chain seq x y z
N MET A 1 7.34 -16.34 17.94
CA MET A 1 6.11 -15.96 18.68
C MET A 1 5.32 -17.22 18.97
N PRO A 2 4.76 -17.42 20.19
CA PRO A 2 3.99 -18.63 20.48
C PRO A 2 2.64 -18.62 19.76
N LEU A 3 2.22 -19.79 19.25
CA LEU A 3 1.00 -19.96 18.45
C LEU A 3 -0.27 -19.52 19.21
N SER A 4 -0.26 -19.67 20.54
CA SER A 4 -1.35 -19.25 21.43
C SER A 4 -1.63 -17.74 21.37
N THR A 5 -0.64 -16.92 21.04
CA THR A 5 -0.82 -15.46 20.88
C THR A 5 -1.44 -15.13 19.52
N LEU A 6 -1.22 -15.94 18.49
CA LEU A 6 -1.80 -15.76 17.16
C LEU A 6 -3.26 -16.27 17.08
N LEU A 7 -3.60 -17.29 17.87
CA LEU A 7 -4.95 -17.85 17.95
C LEU A 7 -5.81 -17.22 19.06
N ASP A 8 -5.48 -16.01 19.54
CA ASP A 8 -6.31 -15.35 20.54
C ASP A 8 -7.70 -15.05 19.94
N TRP A 9 -8.72 -15.76 20.44
CA TRP A 9 -10.09 -15.66 19.95
C TRP A 9 -10.65 -14.24 20.03
N ARG A 10 -10.15 -13.41 20.95
CA ARG A 10 -10.58 -12.02 21.12
C ARG A 10 -10.22 -11.18 19.92
N LEU A 11 -9.04 -11.41 19.33
CA LEU A 11 -8.59 -10.73 18.12
C LEU A 11 -9.45 -11.14 16.93
N HIS A 12 -9.64 -12.45 16.75
CA HIS A 12 -10.45 -12.99 15.64
C HIS A 12 -11.91 -12.53 15.73
N ALA A 13 -12.51 -12.58 16.92
CA ALA A 13 -13.87 -12.08 17.14
C ALA A 13 -13.98 -10.57 16.85
N LEU A 14 -13.00 -9.78 17.26
CA LEU A 14 -12.95 -8.34 16.95
C LEU A 14 -12.91 -8.08 15.44
N VAL A 15 -12.01 -8.77 14.73
CA VAL A 15 -11.86 -8.64 13.28
C VAL A 15 -13.16 -9.04 12.58
N ILE A 16 -13.79 -10.15 12.98
CA ILE A 16 -15.06 -10.61 12.42
C ILE A 16 -16.16 -9.57 12.65
N LEU A 17 -16.32 -9.07 13.88
CA LEU A 17 -17.36 -8.10 14.20
C LEU A 17 -17.19 -6.78 13.45
N VAL A 18 -15.95 -6.26 13.41
CA VAL A 18 -15.64 -5.04 12.66
C VAL A 18 -15.86 -5.26 11.16
N SER A 19 -15.45 -6.41 10.61
CA SER A 19 -15.66 -6.73 9.20
C SER A 19 -17.15 -6.84 8.86
N LEU A 20 -17.94 -7.55 9.67
CA LEU A 20 -19.38 -7.69 9.44
C LEU A 20 -20.11 -6.35 9.56
N PHE A 21 -19.74 -5.52 10.52
CA PHE A 21 -20.32 -4.19 10.68
C PHE A 21 -19.98 -3.27 9.50
N SER A 22 -18.73 -3.29 9.04
CA SER A 22 -18.30 -2.52 7.88
C SER A 22 -18.98 -2.98 6.59
N GLU A 23 -19.13 -4.28 6.39
CA GLU A 23 -19.82 -4.85 5.24
C GLU A 23 -21.33 -4.56 5.28
N PHE A 24 -21.93 -4.54 6.49
CA PHE A 24 -23.32 -4.16 6.68
C PHE A 24 -23.62 -2.71 6.27
N ILE A 25 -22.67 -1.79 6.47
CA ILE A 25 -22.79 -0.41 5.96
C ILE A 25 -22.73 -0.39 4.43
N GLY A 26 -21.94 -1.29 3.83
CA GLY A 26 -21.78 -1.44 2.39
C GLY A 26 -21.00 -0.29 1.75
N ILE A 27 -21.08 -0.23 0.42
CA ILE A 27 -20.44 0.84 -0.36
C ILE A 27 -21.39 2.03 -0.40
N GLN A 28 -20.95 3.19 0.10
CA GLN A 28 -21.70 4.44 0.00
C GLN A 28 -21.12 5.30 -1.11
N GLN A 29 -21.97 5.69 -2.06
CA GLN A 29 -21.59 6.56 -3.17
C GLN A 29 -22.16 7.96 -2.95
N ILE A 30 -21.28 8.94 -2.79
CA ILE A 30 -21.67 10.35 -2.62
C ILE A 30 -21.26 11.09 -3.89
N PRO A 31 -22.21 11.59 -4.70
CA PRO A 31 -21.87 12.36 -5.89
C PRO A 31 -21.21 13.68 -5.47
N MET A 32 -20.01 13.97 -6.02
CA MET A 32 -19.25 15.20 -5.77
C MET A 32 -18.87 15.84 -7.11
N GLY A 33 -19.79 16.62 -7.67
CA GLY A 33 -19.59 17.33 -8.94
C GLY A 33 -19.30 16.37 -10.09
N PRO A 34 -18.16 16.51 -10.81
CA PRO A 34 -17.81 15.64 -11.94
C PRO A 34 -17.34 14.23 -11.52
N GLY A 35 -17.09 14.00 -10.23
CA GLY A 35 -16.67 12.70 -9.70
C GLY A 35 -17.65 12.13 -8.67
N SER A 36 -17.42 10.90 -8.26
CA SER A 36 -18.13 10.28 -7.13
C SER A 36 -17.13 9.93 -6.03
N LEU A 37 -17.50 10.23 -4.78
CA LEU A 37 -16.79 9.79 -3.60
C LEU A 37 -17.34 8.41 -3.21
N LEU A 38 -16.52 7.39 -3.37
CA LEU A 38 -16.85 6.02 -2.96
C LEU A 38 -16.26 5.73 -1.59
N LEU A 39 -17.12 5.57 -0.58
CA LEU A 39 -16.74 5.09 0.73
C LEU A 39 -16.91 3.57 0.76
N LEU A 40 -15.79 2.85 0.82
CA LEU A 40 -15.79 1.39 0.85
C LEU A 40 -15.84 0.87 2.29
N PRO A 41 -16.34 -0.36 2.52
CA PRO A 41 -16.29 -1.04 3.81
C PRO A 41 -14.92 -0.97 4.51
N LEU A 42 -13.84 -1.07 3.74
CA LEU A 42 -12.47 -0.96 4.24
C LEU A 42 -12.19 0.35 5.00
N PHE A 43 -12.78 1.46 4.57
CA PHE A 43 -12.63 2.77 5.21
C PHE A 43 -13.23 2.77 6.62
N TYR A 44 -14.45 2.23 6.78
CA TYR A 44 -15.10 2.11 8.08
C TYR A 44 -14.35 1.14 8.99
N ALA A 45 -13.88 0.02 8.44
CA ALA A 45 -13.11 -0.98 9.18
C ALA A 45 -11.82 -0.39 9.75
N PHE A 46 -11.13 0.44 8.98
CA PHE A 46 -9.92 1.13 9.45
C PHE A 46 -10.22 2.17 10.52
N ILE A 47 -11.23 3.03 10.34
CA ILE A 47 -11.61 4.02 11.35
C ILE A 47 -11.93 3.32 12.67
N LEU A 48 -12.73 2.25 12.63
CA LEU A 48 -13.03 1.43 13.80
C LEU A 48 -11.76 0.80 14.38
N GLY A 49 -10.88 0.25 13.53
CA GLY A 49 -9.59 -0.31 13.96
C GLY A 49 -8.70 0.71 14.68
N VAL A 50 -8.64 1.96 14.20
CA VAL A 50 -7.91 3.06 14.85
C VAL A 50 -8.57 3.46 16.16
N LEU A 51 -9.91 3.59 16.20
CA LEU A 51 -10.66 3.92 17.41
C LEU A 51 -10.57 2.84 18.48
N LEU A 52 -10.40 1.58 18.08
CA LEU A 52 -10.23 0.42 18.95
C LEU A 52 -8.75 0.12 19.26
N ASN A 53 -7.81 0.92 18.75
CA ASN A 53 -6.38 0.73 19.00
C ASN A 53 -6.03 1.23 20.42
N PRO A 54 -5.49 0.36 21.29
CA PRO A 54 -5.13 0.72 22.67
C PRO A 54 -4.07 1.83 22.74
N ASN A 55 -3.25 2.01 21.71
CA ASN A 55 -2.25 3.08 21.63
C ASN A 55 -2.83 4.45 21.24
N VAL A 56 -4.07 4.50 20.75
CA VAL A 56 -4.74 5.73 20.30
C VAL A 56 -5.83 6.16 21.29
N THR A 57 -6.62 5.21 21.80
CA THR A 57 -7.74 5.51 22.72
C THR A 57 -7.54 4.85 24.09
N ARG A 58 -7.49 5.68 25.15
CA ARG A 58 -7.37 5.24 26.56
C ARG A 58 -8.47 4.27 27.00
N THR A 59 -9.65 4.36 26.37
CA THR A 59 -10.79 3.47 26.66
C THR A 59 -10.58 2.09 26.04
N ALA A 60 -10.00 2.00 24.84
CA ALA A 60 -9.68 0.72 24.20
C ALA A 60 -8.56 -0.02 24.94
N ALA A 61 -7.61 0.70 25.54
CA ALA A 61 -6.56 0.10 26.39
C ALA A 61 -7.11 -0.70 27.60
N LYS A 62 -8.33 -0.41 28.05
CA LYS A 62 -9.00 -1.17 29.12
C LYS A 62 -9.67 -2.45 28.63
N VAL A 63 -10.04 -2.51 27.35
CA VAL A 63 -10.82 -3.61 26.75
C VAL A 63 -9.90 -4.56 25.97
N PHE A 64 -8.85 -4.03 25.33
CA PHE A 64 -7.93 -4.77 24.47
C PHE A 64 -6.48 -4.61 24.97
N PRO A 65 -5.90 -5.63 25.63
CA PRO A 65 -4.51 -5.57 26.08
C PRO A 65 -3.53 -5.49 24.88
N ASN A 66 -2.40 -4.79 25.06
CA ASN A 66 -1.37 -4.60 24.03
C ASN A 66 -0.87 -5.90 23.37
N ARG A 67 -0.95 -7.04 24.07
CA ARG A 67 -0.63 -8.37 23.50
C ARG A 67 -1.41 -8.68 22.22
N ILE A 68 -2.66 -8.22 22.13
CA ILE A 68 -3.53 -8.40 20.95
C ILE A 68 -2.99 -7.60 19.75
N SER A 69 -2.52 -6.37 19.97
CA SER A 69 -1.96 -5.53 18.91
C SER A 69 -0.64 -6.08 18.35
N VAL A 70 0.22 -6.66 19.19
CA VAL A 70 1.48 -7.26 18.72
C VAL A 70 1.20 -8.54 17.91
N ALA A 71 0.14 -9.29 18.23
CA ALA A 71 -0.28 -10.48 17.50
C ALA A 71 -0.76 -10.17 16.07
N ALA A 72 -1.24 -8.94 15.82
CA ALA A 72 -1.78 -8.55 14.52
C ALA A 72 -0.71 -8.45 13.42
N GLY A 73 0.54 -8.12 13.75
CA GLY A 73 1.62 -7.94 12.77
C GLY A 73 1.83 -9.16 11.86
N PRO A 74 2.10 -10.36 12.41
CA PRO A 74 2.23 -11.58 11.60
C PRO A 74 0.94 -12.00 10.89
N LEU A 75 -0.24 -11.70 11.47
CA LEU A 75 -1.54 -12.02 10.85
C LEU A 75 -1.79 -11.21 9.58
N ILE A 76 -1.23 -10.00 9.46
CA ILE A 76 -1.30 -9.21 8.23
C ILE A 76 -0.61 -9.96 7.09
N LEU A 77 0.62 -10.44 7.30
CA LEU A 77 1.33 -11.24 6.30
C LEU A 77 0.55 -12.49 5.91
N LEU A 78 0.02 -13.22 6.89
CA LEU A 78 -0.80 -14.41 6.64
C LEU A 78 -2.05 -14.09 5.82
N SER A 79 -2.68 -12.95 6.08
CA SER A 79 -3.88 -12.49 5.36
C SER A 79 -3.56 -12.02 3.93
N ILE A 80 -2.35 -11.53 3.69
CA ILE A 80 -1.88 -11.08 2.37
C ILE A 80 -1.38 -12.27 1.51
N MET A 81 -0.95 -13.38 2.11
CA MET A 81 -0.44 -14.55 1.37
C MET A 81 -1.37 -15.06 0.26
N PRO A 82 -2.71 -15.21 0.46
CA PRO A 82 -3.61 -15.61 -0.62
C PRO A 82 -3.60 -14.65 -1.81
N PHE A 83 -3.44 -13.34 -1.56
CA PHE A 83 -3.31 -12.34 -2.62
C PHE A 83 -1.99 -12.52 -3.38
N ILE A 84 -0.88 -12.71 -2.66
CA ILE A 84 0.42 -12.97 -3.28
C ILE A 84 0.36 -14.25 -4.13
N ALA A 85 -0.25 -15.32 -3.62
CA ALA A 85 -0.43 -16.57 -4.36
C ALA A 85 -1.27 -16.37 -5.62
N ARG A 86 -2.38 -15.62 -5.51
CA ARG A 86 -3.21 -15.25 -6.67
C ARG A 86 -2.40 -14.46 -7.69
N PHE A 87 -1.67 -13.43 -7.27
CA PHE A 87 -0.85 -12.63 -8.18
C PHE A 87 0.24 -13.46 -8.84
N GLY A 88 0.96 -14.31 -8.10
CA GLY A 88 1.94 -15.23 -8.68
C GLY A 88 1.34 -16.14 -9.75
N SER A 89 0.14 -16.69 -9.49
CA SER A 89 -0.56 -17.56 -10.44
C SER A 89 -1.07 -16.84 -11.70
N THR A 90 -1.39 -15.54 -11.60
CA THR A 90 -1.85 -14.73 -12.73
C THR A 90 -0.71 -14.10 -13.53
N ILE A 91 0.42 -13.80 -12.88
CA ILE A 91 1.56 -13.14 -13.53
C ILE A 91 2.30 -14.11 -14.45
N GLY A 92 2.51 -15.36 -14.02
CA GLY A 92 3.26 -16.35 -14.80
C GLY A 92 2.75 -16.51 -16.25
N PRO A 93 1.44 -16.75 -16.46
CA PRO A 93 0.86 -16.85 -17.80
C PRO A 93 0.90 -15.56 -18.61
N ALA A 94 0.89 -14.39 -17.95
CA ALA A 94 0.83 -13.08 -18.61
C ALA A 94 2.22 -12.55 -19.03
N ILE A 95 3.30 -13.33 -18.86
CA ILE A 95 4.67 -12.90 -19.23
C ILE A 95 4.81 -12.70 -20.75
N GLU A 96 4.14 -13.49 -21.58
CA GLU A 96 4.21 -13.30 -23.04
C GLU A 96 3.53 -12.00 -23.46
N ASP A 97 2.32 -11.74 -22.96
CA ASP A 97 1.60 -10.47 -23.17
C ASP A 97 2.43 -9.26 -22.69
N LEU A 98 3.25 -9.46 -21.66
CA LEU A 98 4.14 -8.44 -21.11
C LEU A 98 5.26 -8.04 -22.05
N ILE A 99 5.83 -9.02 -22.74
CA ILE A 99 6.90 -8.81 -23.73
C ILE A 99 6.32 -8.06 -24.93
N ASP A 100 5.12 -8.46 -25.37
CA ASP A 100 4.43 -7.88 -26.52
C ASP A 100 3.97 -6.43 -26.26
N ALA A 101 3.53 -6.12 -25.03
CA ALA A 101 3.16 -4.76 -24.64
C ALA A 101 4.36 -3.83 -24.36
N GLY A 102 5.59 -4.32 -24.53
CA GLY A 102 6.85 -3.75 -24.02
C GLY A 102 6.99 -2.21 -24.05
N PRO A 103 6.72 -1.50 -25.16
CA PRO A 103 6.87 -0.04 -25.21
C PRO A 103 5.88 0.72 -24.31
N ALA A 104 4.60 0.32 -24.33
CA ALA A 104 3.56 0.95 -23.51
C ALA A 104 3.83 0.72 -22.02
N LEU A 105 4.36 -0.46 -21.71
CA LEU A 105 4.71 -0.89 -20.38
C LEU A 105 5.88 -0.09 -19.78
N ILE A 106 6.94 0.15 -20.55
CA ILE A 106 8.07 0.98 -20.13
C ILE A 106 7.58 2.39 -19.78
N LEU A 107 6.70 2.96 -20.60
CA LEU A 107 6.13 4.29 -20.36
C LEU A 107 5.27 4.34 -19.09
N GLN A 108 4.41 3.33 -18.88
CA GLN A 108 3.55 3.23 -17.70
C GLN A 108 4.37 3.13 -16.41
N GLU A 109 5.40 2.29 -16.40
CA GLU A 109 6.25 2.08 -15.24
C GLU A 109 7.23 3.24 -15.01
N LEU A 110 7.60 3.97 -16.07
CA LEU A 110 8.32 5.23 -15.93
C LEU A 110 7.45 6.29 -15.23
N GLY A 111 6.13 6.27 -15.44
CA GLY A 111 5.19 7.06 -14.65
C GLY A 111 5.23 6.70 -13.15
N ASN A 112 5.22 5.40 -12.84
CA ASN A 112 5.32 4.90 -11.46
C ASN A 112 6.66 5.32 -10.81
N LEU A 113 7.79 5.13 -11.50
CA LEU A 113 9.12 5.59 -11.06
C LEU A 113 9.19 7.11 -10.92
N GLY A 114 8.49 7.85 -11.80
CA GLY A 114 8.40 9.31 -11.75
C GLY A 114 7.80 9.81 -10.43
N THR A 115 6.79 9.12 -9.91
CA THR A 115 6.22 9.48 -8.60
C THR A 115 7.22 9.34 -7.46
N MET A 116 8.06 8.30 -7.48
CA MET A 116 9.13 8.09 -6.49
C MET A 116 10.17 9.21 -6.54
N LEU A 117 10.54 9.67 -7.74
CA LEU A 117 11.52 10.76 -7.92
C LEU A 117 11.05 12.09 -7.33
N ILE A 118 9.74 12.26 -7.12
CA ILE A 118 9.17 13.45 -6.46
C ILE A 118 8.91 13.16 -4.97
N ALA A 119 8.29 12.02 -4.67
CA ALA A 119 7.88 11.66 -3.32
C ALA A 119 9.07 11.45 -2.37
N LEU A 120 10.15 10.81 -2.83
CA LEU A 120 11.31 10.54 -1.97
C LEU A 120 12.05 11.83 -1.56
N PRO A 121 12.38 12.78 -2.47
CA PRO A 121 12.93 14.07 -2.06
C PRO A 121 12.04 14.83 -1.09
N VAL A 122 10.73 14.84 -1.30
CA VAL A 122 9.78 15.52 -0.39
C VAL A 122 9.80 14.86 0.99
N ALA A 123 9.74 13.52 1.06
CA ALA A 123 9.82 12.77 2.31
C ALA A 123 11.11 13.05 3.10
N VAL A 124 12.25 13.08 2.41
CA VAL A 124 13.57 13.22 3.05
C VAL A 124 13.90 14.68 3.38
N LEU A 125 13.63 15.63 2.48
CA LEU A 125 14.05 17.03 2.64
C LEU A 125 13.02 17.84 3.45
N VAL A 126 11.73 17.67 3.16
CA VAL A 126 10.65 18.45 3.79
C VAL A 126 10.22 17.80 5.10
N PHE A 127 9.84 16.52 5.04
CA PHE A 127 9.35 15.79 6.23
C PHE A 127 10.48 15.20 7.08
N LYS A 128 11.73 15.27 6.62
CA LYS A 128 12.92 14.82 7.37
C LYS A 128 12.83 13.34 7.80
N MET A 129 12.18 12.52 6.99
CA MET A 129 12.00 11.10 7.24
C MET A 129 13.32 10.33 7.14
N GLY A 130 13.44 9.28 7.96
CA GLY A 130 14.52 8.30 7.96
C GLY A 130 14.38 7.25 6.86
N ARG A 131 14.80 6.02 7.15
CA ARG A 131 14.77 4.91 6.16
C ARG A 131 13.34 4.48 5.82
N GLU A 132 12.37 4.84 6.64
CA GLU A 132 10.94 4.73 6.37
C GLU A 132 10.53 5.46 5.09
N ALA A 133 11.26 6.51 4.67
CA ALA A 133 11.03 7.17 3.40
C ALA A 133 11.21 6.20 2.22
N ILE A 134 12.21 5.32 2.28
CA ILE A 134 12.49 4.34 1.23
C ILE A 134 11.28 3.42 1.06
N GLY A 135 10.84 2.78 2.15
CA GLY A 135 9.69 1.88 2.12
C GLY A 135 8.37 2.59 1.78
N ALA A 136 8.22 3.86 2.16
CA ALA A 136 7.01 4.62 1.90
C ALA A 136 6.89 5.12 0.45
N THR A 137 7.99 5.38 -0.25
CA THR A 137 7.95 6.10 -1.54
C THR A 137 8.51 5.35 -2.73
N TYR A 138 9.16 4.19 -2.55
CA TYR A 138 9.74 3.45 -3.68
C TYR A 138 8.68 2.84 -4.62
N SER A 139 7.42 2.80 -4.19
CA SER A 139 6.28 2.23 -4.89
C SER A 139 4.98 2.73 -4.27
N ILE A 140 3.83 2.48 -4.94
CA ILE A 140 2.48 2.70 -4.38
C ILE A 140 2.08 1.63 -3.31
N ALA A 141 3.05 0.87 -2.81
CA ALA A 141 2.91 -0.07 -1.69
C ALA A 141 1.84 -1.17 -1.87
N ARG A 142 1.68 -1.71 -3.09
CA ARG A 142 0.80 -2.87 -3.34
C ARG A 142 1.29 -4.14 -2.62
N GLU A 143 0.48 -5.18 -2.58
CA GLU A 143 0.79 -6.44 -1.89
C GLU A 143 2.16 -7.05 -2.26
N PRO A 144 2.57 -7.12 -3.55
CA PRO A 144 3.90 -7.63 -3.90
C PRO A 144 5.04 -6.75 -3.36
N ASN A 145 4.82 -5.45 -3.20
CA ASN A 145 5.79 -4.50 -2.65
C ASN A 145 6.02 -4.76 -1.15
N ILE A 146 4.94 -5.01 -0.41
CA ILE A 146 5.04 -5.39 1.01
C ILE A 146 5.84 -6.68 1.14
N ALA A 147 5.61 -7.66 0.26
CA ALA A 147 6.38 -8.90 0.25
C ALA A 147 7.88 -8.64 0.01
N VAL A 148 8.23 -7.80 -0.97
CA VAL A 148 9.63 -7.42 -1.24
C VAL A 148 10.30 -6.76 -0.03
N ILE A 149 9.62 -5.81 0.64
CA ILE A 149 10.19 -5.14 1.82
C ILE A 149 10.26 -6.09 3.02
N SER A 150 9.24 -6.93 3.20
CA SER A 150 9.23 -7.94 4.26
C SER A 150 10.39 -8.91 4.11
N ASP A 151 10.65 -9.37 2.88
CA ASP A 151 11.73 -10.32 2.58
C ASP A 151 13.10 -9.65 2.65
N LYS A 152 13.25 -8.41 2.15
CA LYS A 152 14.53 -7.72 2.12
C LYS A 152 14.92 -7.01 3.42
N TYR A 153 13.97 -6.39 4.14
CA TYR A 153 14.27 -5.54 5.31
C TYR A 153 13.51 -5.93 6.58
N GLY A 154 12.51 -6.80 6.48
CA GLY A 154 11.58 -7.11 7.57
C GLY A 154 10.50 -6.03 7.76
N LEU A 155 9.30 -6.45 8.21
CA LEU A 155 8.16 -5.54 8.37
C LEU A 155 8.24 -4.64 9.61
N LYS A 156 8.99 -5.04 10.66
CA LYS A 156 9.13 -4.20 11.86
C LYS A 156 10.23 -3.16 11.73
N GLY A 157 11.07 -3.27 10.70
CA GLY A 157 12.08 -2.27 10.38
C GLY A 157 11.47 -0.93 9.92
N PRO A 158 12.26 0.14 9.85
CA PRO A 158 11.77 1.45 9.41
C PRO A 158 11.18 1.41 8.00
N GLU A 159 11.78 0.66 7.06
CA GLU A 159 11.26 0.43 5.71
C GLU A 159 9.91 -0.29 5.74
N GLY A 160 9.79 -1.33 6.57
CA GLY A 160 8.56 -2.07 6.81
C GLY A 160 7.43 -1.18 7.33
N ILE A 161 7.72 -0.33 8.31
CA ILE A 161 6.77 0.67 8.82
C ILE A 161 6.36 1.64 7.72
N GLY A 162 7.31 2.09 6.89
CA GLY A 162 7.05 2.98 5.76
C GLY A 162 6.09 2.37 4.75
N VAL A 163 6.38 1.15 4.26
CA VAL A 163 5.53 0.48 3.26
C VAL A 163 4.16 0.14 3.81
N MET A 164 4.07 -0.28 5.08
CA MET A 164 2.79 -0.57 5.73
C MET A 164 1.95 0.70 5.91
N GLY A 165 2.59 1.82 6.27
CA GLY A 165 1.95 3.12 6.33
C GLY A 165 1.35 3.51 4.98
N THR A 166 2.15 3.46 3.91
CA THR A 166 1.68 3.77 2.56
C THR A 166 0.60 2.80 2.08
N TYR A 167 0.70 1.50 2.37
CA TYR A 167 -0.32 0.53 1.97
C TYR A 167 -1.67 0.84 2.60
N VAL A 168 -1.69 1.03 3.92
CA VAL A 168 -2.94 1.22 4.67
C VAL A 168 -3.56 2.58 4.37
N VAL A 169 -2.78 3.66 4.51
CA VAL A 169 -3.26 5.03 4.23
C VAL A 169 -3.56 5.19 2.75
N GLY A 170 -2.69 4.68 1.88
CA GLY A 170 -2.83 4.76 0.43
C GLY A 170 -4.07 4.02 -0.05
N THR A 171 -4.32 2.77 0.36
CA THR A 171 -5.53 2.04 -0.05
C THR A 171 -6.80 2.80 0.34
N MET A 172 -6.81 3.39 1.52
CA MET A 172 -7.98 4.13 2.02
C MET A 172 -8.20 5.47 1.31
N PHE A 173 -7.24 6.38 1.41
CA PHE A 173 -7.38 7.73 0.87
C PHE A 173 -7.14 7.78 -0.63
N GLY A 174 -6.30 6.89 -1.15
CA GLY A 174 -6.04 6.74 -2.57
C GLY A 174 -7.29 6.32 -3.34
N THR A 175 -8.15 5.48 -2.77
CA THR A 175 -9.41 5.12 -3.45
C THR A 175 -10.33 6.34 -3.62
N LEU A 176 -10.43 7.20 -2.58
CA LEU A 176 -11.16 8.46 -2.66
C LEU A 176 -10.52 9.42 -3.68
N TRP A 177 -9.20 9.55 -3.63
CA TRP A 177 -8.44 10.42 -4.51
C TRP A 177 -8.56 10.00 -5.97
N PHE A 178 -8.41 8.71 -6.27
CA PHE A 178 -8.51 8.16 -7.62
C PHE A 178 -9.92 8.35 -8.18
N ALA A 179 -10.97 8.06 -7.41
CA ALA A 179 -12.35 8.24 -7.86
C ALA A 179 -12.66 9.72 -8.20
N LEU A 180 -12.21 10.65 -7.35
CA LEU A 180 -12.40 12.08 -7.57
C LEU A 180 -11.58 12.61 -8.75
N MET A 181 -10.29 12.26 -8.82
CA MET A 181 -9.40 12.71 -9.89
C MET A 181 -9.80 12.14 -11.25
N ALA A 182 -10.25 10.89 -11.29
CA ALA A 182 -10.71 10.27 -12.52
C ALA A 182 -11.93 10.99 -13.11
N GLY A 183 -12.94 11.29 -12.28
CA GLY A 183 -14.11 12.07 -12.71
C GLY A 183 -13.73 13.50 -13.12
N TYR A 184 -12.87 14.16 -12.35
CA TYR A 184 -12.39 15.51 -12.68
C TYR A 184 -11.61 15.55 -13.99
N LEU A 185 -10.62 14.68 -14.18
CA LEU A 185 -9.81 14.63 -15.40
C LEU A 185 -10.63 14.23 -16.62
N ALA A 186 -11.60 13.32 -16.46
CA ALA A 186 -12.54 12.99 -17.53
C ALA A 186 -13.40 14.19 -17.94
N SER A 187 -13.82 15.03 -16.97
CA SER A 187 -14.61 16.22 -17.26
C SER A 187 -13.85 17.33 -17.99
N LEU A 188 -12.51 17.29 -17.99
CA LEU A 188 -11.70 18.28 -18.70
C LEU A 188 -11.67 18.03 -20.22
N ASP A 189 -11.99 16.82 -20.69
CA ASP A 189 -11.99 16.42 -22.11
C ASP A 189 -10.65 16.67 -22.84
N ILE A 190 -9.55 16.76 -22.09
CA ILE A 190 -8.18 16.98 -22.63
C ILE A 190 -7.48 15.65 -22.91
N LEU A 191 -7.82 14.60 -22.17
CA LEU A 191 -7.14 13.31 -22.18
C LEU A 191 -8.03 12.23 -22.77
N ASP A 192 -7.44 11.31 -23.54
CA ASP A 192 -8.15 10.15 -24.05
C ASP A 192 -8.73 9.32 -22.88
N PRO A 193 -10.04 9.01 -22.87
CA PRO A 193 -10.68 8.22 -21.82
C PRO A 193 -10.01 6.87 -21.57
N ARG A 194 -9.46 6.22 -22.61
CA ARG A 194 -8.73 4.95 -22.50
C ARG A 194 -7.42 5.14 -21.75
N ALA A 195 -6.73 6.26 -21.95
CA ALA A 195 -5.52 6.58 -21.19
C ALA A 195 -5.84 6.83 -19.71
N LEU A 196 -6.97 7.48 -19.40
CA LEU A 196 -7.46 7.64 -18.03
C LEU A 196 -7.83 6.29 -17.39
N ALA A 197 -8.48 5.40 -18.14
CA ALA A 197 -8.76 4.03 -17.70
C ALA A 197 -7.47 3.23 -17.43
N MET A 198 -6.45 3.36 -18.30
CA MET A 198 -5.14 2.76 -18.06
C MET A 198 -4.49 3.30 -16.78
N ALA A 199 -4.59 4.61 -16.52
CA ALA A 199 -4.07 5.21 -15.29
C ALA A 199 -4.77 4.67 -14.02
N CYS A 200 -6.07 4.38 -14.08
CA CYS A 200 -6.79 3.73 -12.97
C CYS A 200 -6.20 2.37 -12.60
N GLY A 201 -5.63 1.63 -13.56
CA GLY A 201 -5.06 0.31 -13.36
C GLY A 201 -3.85 0.26 -12.43
N VAL A 202 -3.17 1.39 -12.18
CA VAL A 202 -1.96 1.42 -11.34
C VAL A 202 -2.28 1.18 -9.86
N GLY A 203 -3.48 1.56 -9.42
CA GLY A 203 -3.93 1.46 -8.03
C GLY A 203 -4.26 0.03 -7.59
N SER A 204 -4.57 -0.15 -6.30
CA SER A 204 -5.08 -1.44 -5.79
C SER A 204 -6.43 -1.80 -6.41
N GLY A 205 -6.87 -3.05 -6.28
CA GLY A 205 -8.17 -3.48 -6.85
C GLY A 205 -9.34 -2.59 -6.44
N SER A 206 -9.35 -2.07 -5.20
CA SER A 206 -10.36 -1.10 -4.74
C SER A 206 -10.24 0.25 -5.44
N MET A 207 -9.01 0.75 -5.62
CA MET A 207 -8.77 2.00 -6.36
C MET A 207 -9.18 1.87 -7.82
N VAL A 208 -8.84 0.75 -8.46
CA VAL A 208 -9.18 0.48 -9.86
C VAL A 208 -10.69 0.47 -10.02
N ALA A 209 -11.40 -0.29 -9.18
CA ALA A 209 -12.85 -0.37 -9.22
C ALA A 209 -13.52 1.00 -9.06
N ALA A 210 -13.04 1.81 -8.11
CA ALA A 210 -13.62 3.14 -7.87
C ALA A 210 -13.32 4.13 -9.01
N CYS A 211 -12.07 4.13 -9.49
CA CYS A 211 -11.59 4.99 -10.56
C CYS A 211 -12.28 4.67 -11.89
N SER A 212 -12.31 3.39 -12.26
CA SER A 212 -12.92 2.96 -13.52
C SER A 212 -14.44 3.11 -13.50
N ALA A 213 -15.10 2.89 -12.35
CA ALA A 213 -16.52 3.19 -12.20
C ALA A 213 -16.82 4.69 -12.35
N ALA A 214 -15.96 5.57 -11.83
CA ALA A 214 -16.13 7.01 -11.98
C ALA A 214 -16.05 7.44 -13.46
N ILE A 215 -15.08 6.95 -14.23
CA ILE A 215 -14.95 7.27 -15.66
C ILE A 215 -16.06 6.60 -16.48
N ALA A 216 -16.39 5.35 -16.21
CA ALA A 216 -17.48 4.66 -16.89
C ALA A 216 -18.85 5.31 -16.64
N GLY A 217 -19.01 6.00 -15.51
CA GLY A 217 -20.19 6.81 -15.20
C GLY A 217 -20.29 8.09 -16.02
N THR A 218 -19.16 8.70 -16.40
CA THR A 218 -19.14 9.90 -17.26
C THR A 218 -19.27 9.56 -18.74
N LEU A 219 -18.78 8.39 -19.17
CA LEU A 219 -18.83 7.91 -20.56
C LEU A 219 -19.48 6.52 -20.65
N PRO A 220 -20.83 6.42 -20.56
CA PRO A 220 -21.54 5.14 -20.54
C PRO A 220 -21.34 4.32 -21.82
N GLU A 221 -21.16 4.97 -22.97
CA GLU A 221 -21.00 4.30 -24.27
C GLU A 221 -19.70 3.48 -24.36
N MET A 222 -18.64 3.90 -23.65
CA MET A 222 -17.35 3.22 -23.63
C MET A 222 -17.15 2.38 -22.36
N ARG A 223 -18.18 2.18 -21.55
CA ARG A 223 -18.07 1.56 -20.23
C ARG A 223 -17.30 0.25 -20.23
N ASP A 224 -17.69 -0.70 -21.07
CA ASP A 224 -17.08 -2.04 -21.09
C ASP A 224 -15.62 -1.98 -21.56
N GLU A 225 -15.33 -1.10 -22.52
CA GLU A 225 -13.98 -0.85 -22.99
C GLU A 225 -13.12 -0.25 -21.86
N LEU A 226 -13.59 0.80 -21.19
CA LEU A 226 -12.85 1.45 -20.09
C LEU A 226 -12.59 0.51 -18.92
N LEU A 227 -13.57 -0.33 -18.56
CA LEU A 227 -13.38 -1.35 -17.53
C LEU A 227 -12.35 -2.40 -17.95
N ALA A 228 -12.36 -2.81 -19.23
CA ALA A 228 -11.37 -3.75 -19.76
C ALA A 228 -9.95 -3.16 -19.76
N PHE A 229 -9.77 -1.93 -20.23
CA PHE A 229 -8.48 -1.23 -20.21
C PHE A 229 -7.94 -1.06 -18.77
N ALA A 230 -8.80 -0.66 -17.83
CA ALA A 230 -8.41 -0.53 -16.43
C ALA A 230 -8.00 -1.87 -15.80
N GLY A 231 -8.75 -2.94 -16.10
CA GLY A 231 -8.43 -4.30 -15.64
C GLY A 231 -7.13 -4.85 -16.23
N ALA A 232 -6.93 -4.67 -17.54
CA ALA A 232 -5.70 -5.07 -18.23
C ALA A 232 -4.48 -4.32 -17.66
N SER A 233 -4.58 -3.00 -17.50
CA SER A 233 -3.54 -2.19 -16.86
C SER A 233 -3.23 -2.65 -15.42
N ASN A 234 -4.26 -3.08 -14.68
CA ASN A 234 -4.06 -3.60 -13.33
C ASN A 234 -3.27 -4.91 -13.30
N LEU A 235 -3.59 -5.82 -14.20
CA LEU A 235 -2.86 -7.07 -14.36
C LEU A 235 -1.41 -6.81 -14.78
N MET A 236 -1.21 -5.94 -15.79
CA MET A 236 0.11 -5.55 -16.25
C MET A 236 0.95 -4.93 -15.13
N THR A 237 0.41 -3.93 -14.42
CA THR A 237 1.11 -3.29 -13.29
C THR A 237 1.45 -4.29 -12.19
N TYR A 238 0.60 -5.28 -11.93
CA TYR A 238 0.94 -6.33 -10.96
C TYR A 238 2.11 -7.20 -11.45
N ALA A 239 2.10 -7.58 -12.73
CA ALA A 239 3.16 -8.38 -13.34
C ALA A 239 4.50 -7.66 -13.36
N THR A 240 4.53 -6.40 -13.79
CA THR A 240 5.79 -5.64 -13.95
C THR A 240 6.23 -4.90 -12.73
N GLY A 241 5.27 -4.36 -11.99
CA GLY A 241 5.54 -3.54 -10.83
C GLY A 241 6.42 -4.31 -9.85
N LEU A 242 6.21 -5.62 -9.66
CA LEU A 242 7.08 -6.44 -8.81
C LEU A 242 8.55 -6.43 -9.30
N TYR A 243 8.80 -6.79 -10.55
CA TYR A 243 10.17 -6.90 -11.07
C TYR A 243 10.87 -5.54 -11.15
N LEU A 244 10.19 -4.51 -11.66
CA LEU A 244 10.77 -3.17 -11.78
C LEU A 244 10.98 -2.54 -10.41
N THR A 245 10.07 -2.73 -9.45
CA THR A 245 10.29 -2.21 -8.11
C THR A 245 11.45 -2.91 -7.42
N LEU A 246 11.58 -4.23 -7.57
CA LEU A 246 12.65 -5.01 -6.98
C LEU A 246 14.04 -4.64 -7.56
N PHE A 247 14.15 -4.63 -8.89
CA PHE A 247 15.45 -4.48 -9.58
C PHE A 247 15.81 -3.04 -9.92
N ILE A 248 14.85 -2.13 -10.04
CA ILE A 248 15.08 -0.75 -10.48
C ILE A 248 14.67 0.26 -9.41
N ALA A 249 13.39 0.30 -9.02
CA ALA A 249 12.89 1.35 -8.13
C ALA A 249 13.58 1.34 -6.77
N LEU A 250 13.70 0.16 -6.15
CA LEU A 250 14.26 0.03 -4.81
C LEU A 250 15.76 0.38 -4.74
N PRO A 251 16.64 -0.12 -5.64
CA PRO A 251 18.03 0.32 -5.69
C PRO A 251 18.19 1.83 -5.99
N ILE A 252 17.33 2.39 -6.84
CA ILE A 252 17.33 3.84 -7.11
C ILE A 252 16.89 4.61 -5.87
N ALA A 253 15.85 4.17 -5.17
CA ALA A 253 15.38 4.77 -3.93
C ALA A 253 16.47 4.77 -2.85
N GLU A 254 17.22 3.67 -2.69
CA GLU A 254 18.34 3.60 -1.74
C GLU A 254 19.45 4.60 -2.09
N LYS A 255 19.83 4.68 -3.37
CA LYS A 255 20.85 5.63 -3.84
C LYS A 255 20.40 7.08 -3.66
N LEU A 256 19.17 7.39 -4.07
CA LEU A 256 18.61 8.73 -3.96
C LEU A 256 18.43 9.14 -2.50
N TYR A 257 17.98 8.24 -1.63
CA TYR A 257 17.94 8.48 -0.19
C TYR A 257 19.33 8.78 0.39
N THR A 258 20.35 8.00 0.00
CA THR A 258 21.72 8.20 0.48
C THR A 258 22.29 9.55 0.04
N LEU A 259 22.01 9.95 -1.21
CA LEU A 259 22.35 11.27 -1.74
C LEU A 259 21.66 12.40 -0.97
N LEU A 260 20.36 12.27 -0.70
CA LEU A 260 19.54 13.30 -0.07
C LEU A 260 19.78 13.43 1.45
N LYS A 261 20.07 12.32 2.14
CA LYS A 261 20.33 12.30 3.58
C LYS A 261 21.61 13.06 3.95
N GLY A 262 22.61 13.11 3.05
CA GLY A 262 23.90 13.74 3.31
C GLY A 262 24.56 13.21 4.60
N LYS A 263 25.19 14.11 5.38
CA LYS A 263 25.83 13.76 6.69
C LYS A 263 24.85 13.61 7.86
N ARG A 264 23.54 13.67 7.62
CA ARG A 264 22.54 13.74 8.69
C ARG A 264 22.29 12.34 9.29
N LYS A 265 22.43 12.20 10.61
CA LYS A 265 21.86 11.04 11.33
C LYS A 265 20.33 11.19 11.33
N ALA A 266 19.66 10.59 10.35
CA ALA A 266 18.21 10.52 10.36
C ALA A 266 17.75 9.63 11.51
N MET A 267 16.92 10.17 12.42
CA MET A 267 16.24 9.40 13.45
C MET A 267 15.01 8.74 12.82
N PRO A 268 14.83 7.42 12.93
CA PRO A 268 13.63 6.75 12.43
C PRO A 268 12.39 7.31 13.15
N VAL A 269 11.27 7.48 12.43
CA VAL A 269 10.00 7.99 12.97
C VAL A 269 9.56 7.28 14.26
N GLY A 270 9.79 5.97 14.41
CA GLY A 270 9.51 5.25 15.67
C GLY A 270 10.26 5.82 16.89
N ALA A 271 11.49 6.29 16.71
CA ALA A 271 12.27 6.95 17.76
C ALA A 271 11.82 8.41 18.02
N GLN A 272 11.15 9.05 17.06
CA GLN A 272 10.60 10.40 17.23
C GLN A 272 9.25 10.37 17.97
N VAL A 273 8.44 9.32 17.74
CA VAL A 273 7.18 9.08 18.46
C VAL A 273 7.44 8.57 19.89
N ALA A 274 8.43 7.67 20.09
CA ALA A 274 8.82 7.22 21.43
C ALA A 274 9.46 8.32 22.29
N ALA A 275 10.12 9.31 21.66
CA ALA A 275 10.67 10.46 22.39
C ALA A 275 9.59 11.44 22.88
N SER A 276 8.38 11.43 22.30
CA SER A 276 7.26 12.30 22.71
C SER A 276 6.25 11.59 23.63
N ALA A 277 6.16 10.25 23.56
CA ALA A 277 5.40 9.43 24.48
C ALA A 277 6.35 8.79 25.51
N GLY A 278 6.60 9.47 26.63
CA GLY A 278 7.49 8.95 27.66
C GLY A 278 6.99 7.62 28.26
N SER A 279 7.62 6.50 27.88
CA SER A 279 7.82 5.29 28.70
C SER A 279 8.49 4.15 27.93
N ASP A 280 9.55 3.58 28.52
CA ASP A 280 10.06 2.19 28.47
C ASP A 280 9.61 1.27 27.32
N ASP A 281 10.29 1.36 26.17
CA ASP A 281 10.22 0.34 25.11
C ASP A 281 11.64 -0.08 24.66
N SER A 282 12.59 -0.13 25.60
CA SER A 282 13.99 -0.50 25.34
C SER A 282 14.23 -1.99 25.10
N ASP A 283 13.18 -2.83 25.15
CA ASP A 283 13.30 -4.30 25.09
C ASP A 283 12.59 -4.95 23.89
N ILE A 284 12.37 -4.21 22.79
CA ILE A 284 12.00 -4.84 21.52
C ILE A 284 13.29 -5.27 20.82
N PRO A 285 13.59 -6.58 20.67
CA PRO A 285 14.78 -7.03 19.96
C PRO A 285 14.72 -6.49 18.53
N ALA A 286 15.81 -5.87 18.07
CA ALA A 286 15.96 -5.53 16.66
C ALA A 286 15.78 -6.83 15.85
N GLU A 287 14.75 -6.88 15.03
CA GLU A 287 14.47 -8.05 14.20
C GLU A 287 15.67 -8.28 13.28
N PRO A 288 16.19 -9.52 13.17
CA PRO A 288 17.32 -9.81 12.29
C PRO A 288 16.95 -9.37 10.87
N ARG A 289 17.77 -8.49 10.32
CA ARG A 289 17.62 -7.92 8.99
C ARG A 289 17.96 -9.00 7.96
N PRO A 290 16.98 -9.55 7.22
CA PRO A 290 17.22 -10.72 6.37
C PRO A 290 18.31 -10.49 5.31
N GLU A 291 18.47 -9.25 4.85
CA GLU A 291 19.53 -8.88 3.91
C GLU A 291 20.94 -9.03 4.47
N GLN A 292 21.11 -8.99 5.80
CA GLN A 292 22.40 -9.19 6.46
C GLN A 292 22.80 -10.68 6.49
N GLU A 293 21.86 -11.58 6.23
CA GLU A 293 22.06 -13.03 6.21
C GLU A 293 22.18 -13.60 4.78
N LEU A 294 21.97 -12.78 3.74
CA LEU A 294 22.08 -13.20 2.32
C LEU A 294 23.44 -13.85 1.98
N GLY A 295 24.53 -13.43 2.62
CA GLY A 295 25.85 -14.04 2.46
C GLY A 295 26.05 -15.39 3.16
N LYS A 296 25.09 -15.81 3.99
CA LYS A 296 25.09 -17.08 4.73
C LYS A 296 24.04 -18.07 4.19
N THR A 297 23.01 -17.60 3.51
CA THR A 297 21.93 -18.41 2.92
C THR A 297 22.15 -18.74 1.45
N ALA A 298 23.12 -18.10 0.78
CA ALA A 298 23.60 -18.52 -0.53
C ALA A 298 24.56 -19.71 -0.36
N ILE A 299 23.99 -20.91 -0.24
CA ILE A 299 24.69 -22.20 -0.46
C ILE A 299 24.02 -22.87 -1.66
#